data_AF-A0A933TEI7-F1
#
_entry.id   AF-A0A933TEI7-F1
#
_cell.length_a   1.000
_cell.length_b   1.000
_cell.length_c   1.000
_cell.angle_alpha   90.00
_cell.angle_beta   90.00
_cell.angle_gamma   90.00
#
_symmetry.space_group_name_H-M   'P 1'
#
loop_
_entity.id
_entity.type
_entity.pdbx_description
1 polymer ?
#
loop_
_entity_poly.entity_id
_entity_poly.type
_entity_poly.pdbx_seq_one_letter_code
_entity_poly.pdbx_strand_id
1 'polypeptide(L)'
;MEPIRIRPGEPGRLKILLPYSPERVEKIKTVPGRRWHREEKYWSVPHFDQAVERLQQLFAGETLLVAPGLAPAAPAPPRKPELSLAAAQEIHDLLKDLRSAIRAKHFSPSTETTYASWAERFLRRNAGTPLEKLDEAGVSRFLSSLATESRVSASTQNQALNALIFFYKEVLCKDIGLLDGMARAKMPVRLPVVLADLD
;
A
#
# COMPACT_ATOMS: atom_id res chain seq x y z
N MET A 1 13.35 26.33 29.14
CA MET A 1 13.77 25.75 27.84
C MET A 1 12.76 26.19 26.79
N GLU A 2 13.17 26.73 25.66
CA GLU A 2 12.20 27.13 24.62
C GLU A 2 11.48 25.91 24.03
N PRO A 3 10.17 26.02 23.77
CA PRO A 3 9.37 24.91 23.26
C PRO A 3 9.66 24.63 21.79
N ILE A 4 9.54 23.37 21.39
CA ILE A 4 9.63 22.94 20.00
C ILE A 4 8.31 23.30 19.31
N ARG A 5 8.35 24.01 18.18
CA ARG A 5 7.13 24.42 17.46
C ARG A 5 6.92 23.57 16.22
N ILE A 6 5.75 22.96 16.10
CA ILE A 6 5.34 22.18 14.92
C ILE A 6 4.27 22.93 14.16
N ARG A 7 4.51 23.15 12.87
CA ARG A 7 3.62 23.86 11.94
C ARG A 7 3.41 23.07 10.65
N PRO A 8 2.28 23.27 9.95
CA PRO A 8 2.11 22.73 8.61
C PRO A 8 3.15 23.36 7.68
N GLY A 9 3.73 22.54 6.80
CA GLY A 9 4.70 22.95 5.79
C GLY A 9 4.17 22.79 4.37
N GLU A 10 5.07 22.43 3.45
CA GLU A 10 4.71 22.01 2.10
C GLU A 10 3.70 20.85 2.12
N PRO A 11 2.90 20.65 1.06
CA PRO A 11 1.95 19.54 0.98
C PRO A 11 2.61 18.21 1.35
N GLY A 12 2.09 17.55 2.39
CA GLY A 12 2.63 16.29 2.88
C GLY A 12 3.92 16.42 3.71
N ARG A 13 4.25 17.60 4.28
CA ARG A 13 5.42 17.79 5.17
C ARG A 13 5.11 18.69 6.36
N LEU A 14 5.72 18.39 7.50
CA LEU A 14 5.64 19.21 8.73
C LEU A 14 6.90 20.05 8.90
N LYS A 15 6.73 21.34 9.21
CA LYS A 15 7.83 22.21 9.64
C LYS A 15 8.00 22.07 11.15
N ILE A 16 9.22 21.74 11.57
CA ILE A 16 9.62 21.62 12.97
C ILE A 16 10.68 22.69 13.23
N LEU A 17 10.33 23.66 14.05
CA LEU A 17 11.26 24.68 14.52
C LEU A 17 11.80 24.21 15.86
N LEU A 18 13.07 23.82 15.86
CA LEU A 18 13.80 23.44 17.07
C LEU A 18 14.73 24.58 17.45
N PRO A 19 14.57 25.16 18.66
CA PRO A 19 15.60 25.97 19.26
C PRO A 19 16.90 25.16 19.31
N TYR A 20 18.03 25.79 18.96
CA TYR A 20 19.31 25.11 18.82
C TYR A 20 19.69 24.38 20.11
N SER A 21 19.73 23.05 20.03
CA SER A 21 20.24 22.17 21.08
C SER A 21 20.84 20.93 20.39
N PRO A 22 22.07 20.52 20.76
CA PRO A 22 22.73 19.37 20.16
C PRO A 22 21.92 18.08 20.35
N GLU A 23 21.32 17.87 21.52
CA GLU A 23 20.47 16.70 21.82
C GLU A 23 19.22 16.65 20.93
N ARG A 24 18.59 17.80 20.68
CA ARG A 24 17.41 17.90 19.81
C ARG A 24 17.74 17.62 18.35
N VAL A 25 18.93 18.05 17.92
CA VAL A 25 19.45 17.79 16.57
C VAL A 25 19.76 16.31 16.37
N GLU A 26 20.30 15.63 17.38
CA GLU A 26 20.52 14.19 17.31
C GLU A 26 19.22 13.41 17.22
N LYS A 27 18.24 13.76 18.06
CA LYS A 27 16.89 13.17 18.01
C LYS A 27 16.29 13.31 16.62
N ILE A 28 16.27 14.50 16.02
CA ILE A 28 15.63 14.69 14.71
C ILE A 28 16.37 14.03 13.55
N LYS A 29 17.69 13.83 13.65
CA LYS A 29 18.48 13.10 12.65
C LYS A 29 18.04 11.63 12.53
N THR A 30 17.39 11.06 13.55
CA THR A 30 16.83 9.69 13.54
C THR A 30 15.53 9.57 12.73
N VAL A 31 14.86 10.68 12.39
CA VAL A 31 13.55 10.65 11.72
C VAL A 31 13.70 10.38 10.22
N PRO A 32 13.18 9.27 9.67
CA PRO A 32 13.34 8.97 8.24
C PRO A 32 12.71 10.07 7.36
N GLY A 33 13.41 10.44 6.28
CA GLY A 33 12.94 11.46 5.33
C GLY A 33 13.06 12.92 5.78
N ARG A 34 13.73 13.19 6.92
CA ARG A 34 14.05 14.56 7.37
C ARG A 34 14.83 15.37 6.33
N ARG A 35 14.56 16.67 6.21
CA ARG A 35 15.40 17.63 5.49
C ARG A 35 15.61 18.89 6.32
N TRP A 36 16.85 19.36 6.37
CA TRP A 36 17.20 20.64 6.97
C TRP A 36 17.03 21.77 5.95
N HIS A 37 16.32 22.83 6.33
CA HIS A 37 16.14 24.04 5.53
C HIS A 37 16.98 25.16 6.12
N ARG A 38 18.16 25.38 5.54
CA ARG A 38 19.16 26.33 6.03
C ARG A 38 18.70 27.79 6.00
N GLU A 39 17.82 28.14 5.07
CA GLU A 39 17.38 29.51 4.79
C GLU A 39 16.39 30.03 5.85
N GLU A 40 15.45 29.19 6.26
CA GLU A 40 14.45 29.50 7.30
C GLU A 40 14.76 28.79 8.65
N LYS A 41 15.93 28.13 8.77
CA LYS A 41 16.44 27.42 9.96
C LYS A 41 15.42 26.45 10.61
N TYR A 42 14.77 25.61 9.81
CA TYR A 42 13.84 24.61 10.33
C TYR A 42 14.11 23.21 9.75
N TRP A 43 13.63 22.20 10.47
CA TRP A 43 13.61 20.82 10.00
C TRP A 43 12.27 20.51 9.38
N SER A 44 12.27 19.84 8.24
CA SER A 44 11.05 19.31 7.62
C SER A 44 11.04 17.80 7.66
N VAL A 45 9.91 17.22 8.04
CA VAL A 45 9.72 15.76 8.02
C VAL A 45 8.50 15.43 7.14
N PRO A 46 8.46 14.25 6.51
CA PRO A 46 7.27 13.82 5.79
C PRO A 46 6.08 13.76 6.76
N HIS A 47 4.93 14.26 6.33
CA HIS A 47 3.66 14.15 7.02
C HIS A 47 3.08 12.77 6.69
N PHE A 48 3.46 11.79 7.51
CA PHE A 48 2.81 10.48 7.54
C PHE A 48 1.72 10.48 8.61
N ASP A 49 0.76 9.56 8.48
CA ASP A 49 -0.19 9.26 9.56
C ASP A 49 0.61 8.94 10.84
N GLN A 50 0.43 9.74 11.90
CA GLN A 50 1.19 9.71 13.18
C GLN A 50 2.55 10.44 13.22
N ALA A 51 2.86 11.31 12.27
CA ALA A 51 4.10 12.11 12.32
C ALA A 51 4.21 12.95 13.60
N VAL A 52 3.10 13.54 14.06
CA VAL A 52 3.08 14.36 15.29
C VAL A 52 3.28 13.51 16.55
N GLU A 53 2.62 12.35 16.64
CA GLU A 53 2.73 11.43 17.80
C GLU A 53 4.13 10.85 17.94
N ARG A 54 4.77 10.48 16.82
CA ARG A 54 6.15 10.01 16.82
C ARG A 54 7.13 11.09 17.28
N LEU A 55 6.88 12.34 16.90
CA LEU A 55 7.67 13.48 17.40
C LEU A 55 7.43 13.71 18.89
N GLN A 56 6.18 13.60 19.37
CA GLN A 56 5.87 13.68 20.80
C GLN A 56 6.58 12.60 21.62
N GLN A 57 6.65 11.36 21.11
CA GLN A 57 7.42 10.28 21.75
C GLN A 57 8.93 10.52 21.72
N LEU A 58 9.45 10.99 20.58
CA LEU A 58 10.88 11.26 20.41
C LEU A 58 11.39 12.41 21.30
N PHE A 59 10.53 13.39 21.54
CA PHE A 59 10.77 14.52 22.43
C PHE A 59 9.99 14.37 23.75
N ALA A 60 9.69 13.15 24.17
CA ALA A 60 9.01 12.90 25.44
C ALA A 60 9.81 13.52 26.60
N GLY A 61 9.15 14.35 27.40
CA GLY A 61 9.80 15.17 28.45
C GLY A 61 10.12 16.60 28.05
N GLU A 62 9.91 16.99 26.79
CA GLU A 62 10.06 18.38 26.31
C GLU A 62 8.70 19.00 25.95
N THR A 63 8.59 20.33 26.02
CA THR A 63 7.35 21.04 25.66
C THR A 63 7.25 21.21 24.14
N LEU A 64 6.27 20.54 23.50
CA LEU A 64 5.94 20.72 22.09
C LEU A 64 4.70 21.60 21.92
N LEU A 65 4.82 22.67 21.15
CA LEU A 65 3.69 23.52 20.73
C LEU A 65 3.29 23.16 19.31
N VAL A 66 2.20 22.42 19.19
CA VAL A 66 1.58 22.05 17.92
C VAL A 66 0.55 23.11 17.54
N ALA A 67 0.62 23.64 16.32
CA ALA A 67 -0.36 24.63 15.86
C ALA A 67 -1.81 24.05 15.90
N PRO A 68 -2.82 24.83 16.33
CA PRO A 68 -4.22 24.40 16.26
C PRO A 68 -4.58 24.11 14.79
N GLY A 69 -5.17 22.93 14.53
CA GLY A 69 -5.35 22.38 13.18
C GLY A 69 -4.36 21.27 12.79
N LEU A 70 -3.31 21.02 13.58
CA LEU A 70 -2.46 19.81 13.51
C LEU A 70 -2.78 18.78 14.61
N ALA A 71 -3.49 19.18 15.67
CA ALA A 71 -4.00 18.27 16.69
C ALA A 71 -5.04 17.34 16.06
N PRO A 72 -5.10 16.05 16.44
CA PRO A 72 -5.98 15.08 15.80
C PRO A 72 -7.43 15.55 15.92
N ALA A 73 -8.03 15.94 14.80
CA ALA A 73 -9.47 15.95 14.68
C ALA A 73 -9.93 14.51 14.89
N ALA A 74 -10.60 14.25 16.02
CA ALA A 74 -11.17 12.95 16.38
C ALA A 74 -10.12 11.85 16.68
N PRO A 75 -10.45 10.79 17.44
CA PRO A 75 -9.56 9.64 17.64
C PRO A 75 -9.00 9.20 16.28
N ALA A 76 -7.71 8.85 16.27
CA ALA A 76 -6.97 8.43 15.09
C ALA A 76 -7.86 7.64 14.10
N PRO A 77 -7.78 7.90 12.77
CA PRO A 77 -8.31 6.94 11.81
C PRO A 77 -7.77 5.58 12.23
N PRO A 78 -8.62 4.52 12.26
CA PRO A 78 -8.25 3.26 12.87
C PRO A 78 -6.87 2.90 12.36
N ARG A 79 -5.93 2.61 13.30
CA ARG A 79 -4.77 1.77 12.99
C ARG A 79 -5.25 0.80 11.92
N LYS A 80 -4.58 0.68 10.75
CA LYS A 80 -4.87 -0.42 9.81
C LYS A 80 -5.19 -1.62 10.69
N PRO A 81 -6.42 -2.15 10.66
CA PRO A 81 -6.87 -3.04 11.72
C PRO A 81 -5.77 -4.07 11.84
N GLU A 82 -5.21 -4.19 13.04
CA GLU A 82 -4.40 -5.35 13.36
C GLU A 82 -5.27 -6.51 12.88
N LEU A 83 -4.90 -7.10 11.74
CA LEU A 83 -5.80 -7.98 11.00
C LEU A 83 -6.28 -8.98 12.02
N SER A 84 -7.59 -9.04 12.26
CA SER A 84 -8.08 -10.00 13.24
C SER A 84 -7.54 -11.37 12.83
N LEU A 85 -7.21 -12.22 13.80
CA LEU A 85 -6.66 -13.54 13.49
C LEU A 85 -7.55 -14.28 12.47
N ALA A 86 -8.87 -14.09 12.57
CA ALA A 86 -9.85 -14.58 11.60
C ALA A 86 -9.66 -13.97 10.20
N ALA A 87 -9.49 -12.66 10.07
CA ALA A 87 -9.25 -12.02 8.77
C ALA A 87 -7.89 -12.42 8.16
N ALA A 88 -6.85 -12.59 8.98
CA ALA A 88 -5.55 -13.08 8.52
C ALA A 88 -5.66 -14.54 8.02
N GLN A 89 -6.44 -15.37 8.71
CA GLN A 89 -6.71 -16.74 8.31
C GLN A 89 -7.53 -16.81 7.01
N GLU A 90 -8.57 -15.99 6.88
CA GLU A 90 -9.38 -15.90 5.66
C GLU A 90 -8.52 -15.52 4.45
N ILE A 91 -7.63 -14.53 4.59
CA ILE A 91 -6.68 -14.17 3.53
C ILE A 91 -5.76 -15.34 3.18
N HIS A 92 -5.23 -16.04 4.18
CA HIS A 92 -4.38 -17.20 3.95
C HIS A 92 -5.09 -18.29 3.14
N ASP A 93 -6.35 -18.59 3.48
CA ASP A 93 -7.14 -19.63 2.83
C ASP A 93 -7.50 -19.24 1.39
N LEU A 94 -7.91 -17.99 1.16
CA LEU A 94 -8.15 -17.46 -0.19
C LEU A 94 -6.89 -17.52 -1.07
N LEU A 95 -5.71 -17.25 -0.51
CA LEU A 95 -4.45 -17.34 -1.24
C LEU A 95 -4.07 -18.79 -1.54
N LYS A 96 -4.40 -19.73 -0.64
CA LYS A 96 -4.21 -21.17 -0.88
C LYS A 96 -5.12 -21.67 -2.01
N ASP A 97 -6.37 -21.23 -2.03
CA ASP A 97 -7.32 -21.56 -3.10
C ASP A 97 -6.89 -20.97 -4.42
N LEU A 98 -6.45 -19.71 -4.43
CA LEU A 98 -5.88 -19.05 -5.60
C LEU A 98 -4.70 -19.84 -6.19
N ARG A 99 -3.72 -20.21 -5.36
CA ARG A 99 -2.57 -21.00 -5.81
C ARG A 99 -3.00 -22.36 -6.38
N SER A 100 -3.96 -23.01 -5.75
CA SER A 100 -4.51 -24.29 -6.23
C SER A 100 -5.18 -24.14 -7.59
N ALA A 101 -6.00 -23.11 -7.78
CA ALA A 101 -6.64 -22.81 -9.06
C ALA A 101 -5.63 -22.48 -10.17
N ILE A 102 -4.58 -21.72 -9.86
CA ILE A 102 -3.51 -21.39 -10.81
C ILE A 102 -2.78 -22.66 -11.26
N ARG A 103 -2.45 -23.56 -10.32
CA ARG A 103 -1.79 -24.84 -10.63
C ARG A 103 -2.68 -25.76 -11.46
N ALA A 104 -3.98 -25.82 -11.15
CA ALA A 104 -4.95 -26.61 -11.91
C ALA A 104 -5.06 -26.16 -13.37
N LYS A 105 -4.80 -24.89 -13.67
CA LYS A 105 -4.72 -24.36 -15.04
C LYS A 105 -3.32 -24.42 -15.66
N HIS A 106 -2.36 -25.07 -15.01
CA HIS A 106 -1.00 -25.26 -15.50
C HIS A 106 -0.24 -23.94 -15.82
N PHE A 107 -0.54 -22.87 -15.10
CA PHE A 107 0.28 -21.65 -15.19
C PHE A 107 1.68 -21.86 -14.62
N SER A 108 2.61 -20.97 -14.98
CA SER A 108 3.99 -21.05 -14.48
C SER A 108 4.07 -20.74 -12.98
N PRO A 109 5.09 -21.26 -12.27
CA PRO A 109 5.34 -20.90 -10.87
C PRO A 109 5.56 -19.39 -10.65
N SER A 110 6.11 -18.70 -11.64
CA SER A 110 6.26 -17.25 -11.64
C SER A 110 4.90 -16.52 -11.70
N THR A 111 3.95 -17.05 -12.48
CA THR A 111 2.58 -16.52 -12.55
C THR A 111 1.87 -16.72 -11.21
N GLU A 112 2.01 -17.91 -10.59
CA GLU A 112 1.48 -18.18 -9.25
C GLU A 112 1.96 -17.14 -8.24
N THR A 113 3.28 -16.92 -8.18
CA THR A 113 3.88 -15.99 -7.22
C THR A 113 3.39 -14.56 -7.44
N THR A 114 3.35 -14.13 -8.71
CA THR A 114 2.90 -12.79 -9.09
C THR A 114 1.44 -12.58 -8.73
N TYR A 115 0.56 -13.54 -9.08
CA TYR A 115 -0.87 -13.41 -8.85
C TYR A 115 -1.20 -13.45 -7.36
N ALA A 116 -0.59 -14.38 -6.61
CA ALA A 116 -0.74 -14.45 -5.16
C ALA A 116 -0.29 -13.15 -4.48
N SER A 117 0.82 -12.55 -4.91
CA SER A 117 1.29 -11.28 -4.36
C SER A 117 0.30 -10.13 -4.61
N TRP A 118 -0.26 -10.03 -5.82
CA TRP A 118 -1.26 -9.00 -6.12
C TRP A 118 -2.57 -9.19 -5.36
N ALA A 119 -3.06 -10.42 -5.29
CA ALA A 119 -4.25 -10.75 -4.52
C ALA A 119 -4.05 -10.45 -3.02
N GLU A 120 -2.90 -10.83 -2.44
CA GLU A 120 -2.59 -10.52 -1.04
C GLU A 120 -2.59 -9.01 -0.78
N ARG A 121 -1.93 -8.24 -1.64
CA ARG A 121 -1.89 -6.77 -1.52
C ARG A 121 -3.28 -6.16 -1.60
N PHE A 122 -4.14 -6.66 -2.50
CA PHE A 122 -5.51 -6.22 -2.63
C PHE A 122 -6.34 -6.57 -1.38
N LEU A 123 -6.30 -7.83 -0.92
CA LEU A 123 -7.03 -8.28 0.26
C LEU A 123 -6.61 -7.52 1.52
N ARG A 124 -5.30 -7.34 1.74
CA ARG A 124 -4.78 -6.56 2.88
C ARG A 124 -5.15 -5.08 2.81
N ARG A 125 -5.19 -4.47 1.61
CA ARG A 125 -5.63 -3.08 1.43
C ARG A 125 -7.10 -2.91 1.80
N ASN A 126 -7.91 -3.94 1.57
CA ASN A 126 -9.33 -3.96 1.84
C ASN A 126 -9.71 -4.74 3.10
N ALA A 127 -8.74 -5.00 3.99
CA ALA A 127 -8.95 -5.76 5.21
C ALA A 127 -10.09 -5.15 6.05
N GLY A 128 -11.05 -5.99 6.44
CA GLY A 128 -12.26 -5.57 7.16
C GLY A 128 -13.45 -5.22 6.27
N THR A 129 -13.30 -5.25 4.94
CA THR A 129 -14.42 -5.16 4.01
C THR A 129 -14.86 -6.58 3.62
N PRO A 130 -16.15 -6.94 3.79
CA PRO A 130 -16.66 -8.23 3.33
C PRO A 130 -16.38 -8.43 1.83
N LEU A 131 -15.96 -9.63 1.43
CA LEU A 131 -15.65 -9.97 0.03
C LEU A 131 -16.82 -9.69 -0.92
N GLU A 132 -18.05 -9.72 -0.42
CA GLU A 132 -19.26 -9.39 -1.19
C GLU A 132 -19.36 -7.93 -1.60
N LYS A 133 -18.75 -7.03 -0.81
CA LYS A 133 -18.70 -5.59 -1.08
C LYS A 133 -17.45 -5.19 -1.86
N LEU A 134 -16.54 -6.13 -2.12
CA LEU A 134 -15.40 -5.91 -3.00
C LEU A 134 -15.86 -6.13 -4.44
N ASP A 135 -16.39 -5.07 -5.02
CA ASP A 135 -16.86 -5.02 -6.40
C ASP A 135 -15.81 -4.40 -7.34
N GLU A 136 -16.21 -4.15 -8.58
CA GLU A 136 -15.39 -3.49 -9.59
C GLU A 136 -14.84 -2.12 -9.13
N ALA A 137 -15.59 -1.36 -8.33
CA ALA A 137 -15.13 -0.08 -7.81
C ALA A 137 -13.96 -0.26 -6.84
N GLY A 138 -14.00 -1.31 -6.02
CA GLY A 138 -12.88 -1.70 -5.15
C GLY A 138 -11.59 -2.00 -5.92
N VAL A 139 -11.70 -2.77 -7.01
CA VAL A 139 -10.56 -3.09 -7.89
C VAL A 139 -10.03 -1.84 -8.59
N SER A 140 -10.92 -1.02 -9.16
CA SER A 140 -10.54 0.22 -9.87
C SER A 140 -9.82 1.20 -8.95
N ARG A 141 -10.28 1.34 -7.71
CA ARG A 141 -9.64 2.17 -6.68
C ARG A 141 -8.24 1.65 -6.33
N PHE A 142 -8.10 0.33 -6.17
CA PHE A 142 -6.81 -0.29 -5.91
C PHE A 142 -5.81 -0.04 -7.05
N LEU A 143 -6.21 -0.30 -8.30
CA LEU A 143 -5.35 -0.10 -9.47
C LEU A 143 -4.98 1.38 -9.67
N SER A 144 -5.90 2.30 -9.41
CA SER A 144 -5.64 3.73 -9.45
C SER A 144 -4.59 4.14 -8.41
N SER A 145 -4.66 3.59 -7.19
CA SER A 145 -3.66 3.84 -6.15
C SER A 145 -2.26 3.34 -6.53
N LEU A 146 -2.15 2.25 -7.31
CA LEU A 146 -0.86 1.79 -7.80
C LEU A 146 -0.22 2.78 -8.78
N ALA A 147 -1.02 3.41 -9.63
CA ALA A 147 -0.55 4.38 -10.62
C ALA A 147 -0.15 5.71 -9.95
N THR A 148 -0.94 6.20 -9.00
CA THR A 148 -0.73 7.52 -8.38
C THR A 148 0.25 7.50 -7.21
N GLU A 149 0.15 6.50 -6.32
CA GLU A 149 0.95 6.43 -5.09
C GLU A 149 2.25 5.65 -5.29
N SER A 150 2.19 4.56 -6.07
CA SER A 150 3.33 3.66 -6.27
C SER A 150 4.06 3.83 -7.60
N ARG A 151 3.54 4.69 -8.50
CA ARG A 151 4.09 4.98 -9.85
C ARG A 151 4.51 3.73 -10.63
N VAL A 152 3.71 2.66 -10.54
CA VAL A 152 4.02 1.41 -11.23
C VAL A 152 3.85 1.57 -12.74
N SER A 153 4.61 0.79 -13.51
CA SER A 153 4.45 0.78 -14.98
C SER A 153 3.08 0.25 -15.40
N ALA A 154 2.64 0.59 -16.61
CA ALA A 154 1.40 0.04 -17.19
C ALA A 154 1.42 -1.49 -17.27
N SER A 155 2.58 -2.10 -17.56
CA SER A 155 2.74 -3.55 -17.56
C SER A 155 2.52 -4.16 -16.17
N THR A 156 3.03 -3.51 -15.13
CA THR A 156 2.83 -3.92 -13.73
C THR A 156 1.37 -3.78 -13.31
N GLN A 157 0.69 -2.71 -13.73
CA GLN A 157 -0.74 -2.52 -13.48
C GLN A 157 -1.58 -3.59 -14.19
N ASN A 158 -1.23 -3.95 -15.43
CA ASN A 158 -1.90 -5.03 -16.17
C ASN A 158 -1.71 -6.40 -15.50
N GLN A 159 -0.53 -6.68 -14.95
CA GLN A 159 -0.31 -7.90 -14.16
C GLN A 159 -1.20 -7.93 -12.91
N ALA A 160 -1.34 -6.79 -12.21
CA ALA A 160 -2.23 -6.68 -11.06
C ALA A 160 -3.69 -6.87 -11.46
N LEU A 161 -4.15 -6.23 -12.54
CA LEU A 161 -5.52 -6.39 -13.05
C LEU A 161 -5.81 -7.84 -13.42
N ASN A 162 -4.95 -8.48 -14.21
CA ASN A 162 -5.15 -9.87 -14.64
C ASN A 162 -5.17 -10.84 -13.46
N ALA A 163 -4.32 -10.61 -12.45
CA ALA A 163 -4.33 -11.39 -11.21
C ALA A 163 -5.66 -11.26 -10.47
N LEU A 164 -6.22 -10.04 -10.38
CA LEU A 164 -7.49 -9.80 -9.71
C LEU A 164 -8.67 -10.39 -10.49
N ILE A 165 -8.73 -10.20 -11.82
CA ILE A 165 -9.76 -10.84 -12.65
C ILE A 165 -9.74 -12.36 -12.47
N PHE A 166 -8.55 -12.97 -12.48
CA PHE A 166 -8.42 -14.40 -12.25
C PHE A 166 -8.93 -14.80 -10.85
N PHE A 167 -8.53 -14.06 -9.81
CA PHE A 167 -8.95 -14.31 -8.44
C PHE A 167 -10.48 -14.26 -8.29
N TYR A 168 -11.14 -13.23 -8.84
CA TYR A 168 -12.59 -13.12 -8.78
C TYR A 168 -13.30 -14.26 -9.50
N LYS A 169 -12.81 -14.61 -10.71
CA LYS A 169 -13.42 -15.65 -11.52
C LYS A 169 -13.26 -17.05 -10.93
N GLU A 170 -12.05 -17.38 -10.48
CA GLU A 170 -11.69 -18.76 -10.15
C GLU A 170 -11.74 -19.08 -8.65
N VAL A 171 -11.67 -18.07 -7.79
CA VAL A 171 -11.76 -18.26 -6.32
C VAL A 171 -13.09 -17.76 -5.79
N LEU A 172 -13.52 -16.55 -6.19
CA LEU A 172 -14.78 -15.98 -5.71
C LEU A 172 -15.99 -16.39 -6.57
N CYS A 173 -15.77 -17.07 -7.70
CA CYS A 173 -16.81 -17.44 -8.68
C CYS A 173 -17.71 -16.26 -9.08
N LYS A 174 -17.13 -15.05 -9.16
CA LYS A 174 -17.83 -13.81 -9.49
C LYS A 174 -17.28 -13.22 -10.78
N ASP A 175 -18.19 -12.78 -11.65
CA ASP A 175 -17.83 -11.95 -12.78
C ASP A 175 -17.79 -10.48 -12.34
N ILE A 176 -16.65 -9.85 -12.57
CA ILE A 176 -16.45 -8.43 -12.35
C ILE A 176 -16.31 -7.80 -13.73
N GLY A 177 -17.22 -6.91 -14.10
CA GLY A 177 -17.36 -6.30 -15.44
C GLY A 177 -16.15 -5.51 -15.96
N LEU A 178 -15.01 -5.59 -15.28
CA LEU A 178 -13.73 -4.97 -15.64
C LEU A 178 -13.19 -5.36 -17.02
N LEU A 179 -13.71 -6.42 -17.63
CA LEU A 179 -13.34 -6.83 -18.98
C LEU A 179 -14.00 -5.99 -20.09
N ASP A 180 -15.07 -5.23 -19.80
CA ASP A 180 -15.77 -4.45 -20.83
C ASP A 180 -14.96 -3.23 -21.30
N GLY A 181 -13.99 -2.76 -20.50
CA GLY A 181 -13.09 -1.65 -20.86
C GLY A 181 -11.71 -2.06 -21.40
N MET A 182 -11.32 -3.33 -21.28
CA MET A 182 -10.00 -3.84 -21.65
C MET A 182 -10.17 -5.04 -22.56
N ALA A 183 -10.05 -4.80 -23.87
CA ALA A 183 -10.09 -5.80 -24.93
C ALA A 183 -9.45 -7.12 -24.48
N ARG A 184 -10.30 -8.14 -24.30
CA ARG A 184 -9.98 -9.53 -23.97
C ARG A 184 -8.58 -9.89 -24.46
N ALA A 185 -7.60 -9.94 -23.56
CA ALA A 185 -6.25 -10.37 -23.92
C ALA A 185 -6.34 -11.81 -24.42
N LYS A 186 -6.12 -12.02 -25.72
CA LYS A 186 -6.11 -13.35 -26.34
C LYS A 186 -5.10 -14.21 -25.59
N MET A 187 -5.60 -15.31 -25.02
CA MET A 187 -4.78 -16.37 -24.45
C MET A 187 -3.71 -16.75 -25.49
N PRO A 188 -2.40 -16.71 -25.17
CA PRO A 188 -1.39 -17.17 -26.10
C PRO A 188 -1.62 -18.66 -26.31
N VAL A 189 -2.04 -19.02 -27.52
CA VAL A 189 -2.10 -20.41 -27.97
C VAL A 189 -0.65 -20.90 -27.94
N ARG A 190 -0.31 -21.70 -26.93
CA ARG A 190 0.96 -22.42 -26.93
C ARG A 190 0.88 -23.44 -28.04
N LEU A 191 1.49 -23.10 -29.18
CA LEU A 191 1.72 -24.07 -30.24
C LEU A 191 2.60 -25.19 -29.65
N PRO A 192 2.21 -26.45 -29.78
CA PRO A 192 3.07 -27.55 -29.42
C PRO A 192 4.34 -27.46 -30.26
N VAL A 193 5.50 -27.35 -29.60
CA VAL A 193 6.79 -27.58 -30.26
C VAL A 193 6.85 -29.08 -30.50
N VAL A 194 6.37 -29.50 -31.67
CA VAL A 194 6.64 -30.84 -32.18
C VAL A 194 8.09 -30.81 -32.63
N LEU A 195 8.97 -31.41 -31.83
CA LEU A 195 10.24 -31.93 -32.34
C LEU A 195 9.88 -33.09 -33.28
N ALA A 196 9.51 -32.77 -34.51
CA ALA A 196 9.43 -33.74 -35.58
C ALA A 196 10.86 -34.05 -35.99
N ASP A 197 11.34 -35.17 -35.46
CA ASP A 197 12.06 -36.26 -36.14
C ASP A 197 12.98 -35.92 -37.30
N LEU A 198 14.20 -36.46 -37.26
CA LEU A 198 14.85 -37.08 -38.41
C LEU A 198 16.07 -37.88 -37.95
N ASP A 199 15.93 -39.21 -38.08
CA ASP A 199 16.91 -40.27 -38.35
C ASP A 199 18.34 -40.18 -37.79
#